data_AF-A0A6I9WYK4-F1
#
_entry.id   AF-A0A6I9WYK4-F1
#
_cell.length_a   1.000
_cell.length_b   1.000
_cell.length_c   1.000
_cell.angle_alpha   90.00
_cell.angle_beta   90.00
_cell.angle_gamma   90.00
#
_symmetry.space_group_name_H-M   'P 1'
#
loop_
_entity.id
_entity.type
_entity.pdbx_description
1 polymer ?
#
loop_
_entity_poly.entity_id
_entity_poly.type
_entity_poly.pdbx_seq_one_letter_code
_entity_poly.pdbx_strand_id
1 'polypeptide(L)'
;MKKRRIATTMTSIKDLIFSSLVFPVATFVFATFWSIYLYDRNLVYPKYLDSIVPEWINHGMHTLVFLLVLVEMFVIPHKYPAVGKSLTILGMAALAYLLWIFYFFAKTGKWLYPIFKFLSPVGMIAFAGIAVVTLFFYYMLGRFLNRMIWGDAALGVHKKKCK
;
A
#
# COMPACT_ATOMS: atom_id res chain seq x y z
N MET A 1 -1.83 33.67 -12.23
CA MET A 1 -1.39 33.21 -10.88
C MET A 1 -2.23 32.05 -10.31
N LYS A 2 -3.58 32.11 -10.30
CA LYS A 2 -4.47 31.05 -9.76
C LYS A 2 -4.26 29.66 -10.38
N LYS A 3 -4.17 29.56 -11.72
CA LYS A 3 -3.94 28.29 -12.44
C LYS A 3 -2.62 27.59 -12.04
N ARG A 4 -1.54 28.36 -11.87
CA ARG A 4 -0.22 27.85 -11.44
C ARG A 4 -0.25 27.28 -10.02
N ARG A 5 -0.97 27.94 -9.10
CA ARG A 5 -1.14 27.46 -7.72
C ARG A 5 -1.90 26.12 -7.68
N ILE A 6 -2.98 26.00 -8.46
CA ILE A 6 -3.77 24.77 -8.56
C ILE A 6 -2.89 23.60 -9.07
N ALA A 7 -2.14 23.82 -10.14
CA ALA A 7 -1.27 22.80 -10.72
C ALA A 7 -0.20 22.30 -9.72
N THR A 8 0.43 23.21 -8.96
CA THR A 8 1.40 22.84 -7.92
C THR A 8 0.74 22.02 -6.81
N THR A 9 -0.42 22.46 -6.30
CA THR A 9 -1.16 21.73 -5.27
C THR A 9 -1.54 20.33 -5.72
N MET A 10 -2.06 20.20 -6.94
CA MET A 10 -2.44 18.89 -7.51
C MET A 10 -1.24 17.96 -7.63
N THR A 11 -0.09 18.47 -8.06
CA THR A 11 1.15 17.68 -8.14
C THR A 11 1.60 17.22 -6.75
N SER A 12 1.57 18.11 -5.75
CA SER A 12 1.93 17.74 -4.37
C SER A 12 0.97 16.73 -3.74
N ILE A 13 -0.33 16.81 -4.04
CA ILE A 13 -1.32 15.82 -3.58
C ILE A 13 -1.08 14.48 -4.25
N LYS A 14 -0.90 14.46 -5.58
CA LYS A 14 -0.58 13.25 -6.34
C LYS A 14 0.66 12.57 -5.76
N ASP A 15 1.75 13.32 -5.57
CA ASP A 15 2.99 12.78 -5.02
C ASP A 15 2.81 12.22 -3.60
N LEU A 16 2.07 12.93 -2.74
CA LEU A 16 1.76 12.48 -1.39
C LEU A 16 0.94 11.18 -1.40
N ILE A 17 -0.10 11.10 -2.23
CA ILE A 17 -0.98 9.92 -2.34
C ILE A 17 -0.19 8.74 -2.89
N PHE A 18 0.56 8.95 -3.98
CA PHE A 18 1.37 7.92 -4.59
C PHE A 18 2.40 7.36 -3.60
N SER A 19 3.19 8.24 -2.98
CA SER A 19 4.28 7.84 -2.09
C SER A 19 3.78 7.20 -0.81
N SER A 20 2.68 7.70 -0.25
CA SER A 20 2.22 7.31 1.10
C SER A 20 1.24 6.14 1.07
N LEU A 21 0.46 6.01 0.00
CA LEU A 21 -0.62 5.03 -0.07
C LEU A 21 -0.44 4.10 -1.27
N VAL A 22 -0.46 4.63 -2.50
CA VAL A 22 -0.59 3.80 -3.71
C VAL A 22 0.56 2.80 -3.82
N PHE A 23 1.82 3.25 -3.80
CA PHE A 23 2.97 2.37 -3.93
C PHE A 23 3.08 1.34 -2.79
N PRO A 24 3.16 1.73 -1.50
CA PRO A 24 3.35 0.76 -0.42
C PRO A 24 2.16 -0.19 -0.28
N VAL A 25 0.91 0.29 -0.42
CA VAL A 25 -0.29 -0.56 -0.24
C VAL A 25 -0.49 -1.50 -1.42
N ALA A 26 -0.33 -1.04 -2.66
CA ALA A 26 -0.47 -1.92 -3.84
C ALA A 26 0.59 -3.04 -3.81
N THR A 27 1.83 -2.70 -3.47
CA THR A 27 2.90 -3.71 -3.30
C THR A 27 2.58 -4.67 -2.16
N PHE A 28 2.07 -4.17 -1.03
CA PHE A 28 1.66 -5.00 0.10
C PHE A 28 0.52 -5.96 -0.23
N VAL A 29 -0.52 -5.47 -0.91
CA VAL A 29 -1.66 -6.29 -1.33
C VAL A 29 -1.20 -7.37 -2.29
N PHE A 30 -0.44 -7.02 -3.32
CA PHE A 30 0.09 -7.99 -4.28
C PHE A 30 0.93 -9.07 -3.59
N ALA A 31 1.96 -8.66 -2.85
CA ALA A 31 2.90 -9.60 -2.25
C ALA A 31 2.21 -10.49 -1.22
N THR A 32 1.41 -9.91 -0.32
CA THR A 32 0.75 -10.66 0.76
C THR A 32 -0.34 -11.57 0.21
N PHE A 33 -1.18 -11.07 -0.71
CA PHE A 33 -2.25 -11.87 -1.31
C PHE A 33 -1.68 -13.09 -2.03
N TRP A 34 -0.75 -12.90 -2.98
CA TRP A 34 -0.22 -14.01 -3.75
C TRP A 34 0.63 -14.97 -2.91
N SER A 35 1.37 -14.48 -1.92
CA SER A 35 2.11 -15.35 -1.01
C SER A 35 1.17 -16.27 -0.24
N ILE A 36 0.11 -15.74 0.34
CA ILE A 36 -0.87 -16.55 1.08
C ILE A 36 -1.69 -17.42 0.12
N TYR A 37 -2.07 -16.89 -1.03
CA TYR A 37 -2.86 -17.60 -2.04
C TYR A 37 -2.14 -18.85 -2.54
N LEU A 38 -0.84 -18.73 -2.85
CA LEU A 38 -0.01 -19.83 -3.32
C LEU A 38 0.29 -20.85 -2.21
N TYR A 39 0.36 -20.42 -0.95
CA TYR A 39 0.53 -21.31 0.20
C TYR A 39 -0.76 -22.10 0.51
N ASP A 40 -1.85 -21.39 0.79
CA ASP A 40 -3.21 -21.95 0.90
C ASP A 40 -4.23 -20.84 0.61
N ARG A 41 -4.80 -20.88 -0.60
CA ARG A 41 -5.80 -19.91 -1.03
C ARG A 41 -6.99 -19.80 -0.10
N ASN A 42 -7.37 -20.83 0.66
CA ASN A 42 -8.56 -20.74 1.52
C ASN A 42 -8.37 -19.80 2.71
N LEU A 43 -7.15 -19.35 3.00
CA LEU A 43 -6.85 -18.38 4.04
C LEU A 43 -7.23 -16.94 3.66
N VAL A 44 -7.29 -16.62 2.37
CA VAL A 44 -7.55 -15.26 1.85
C VAL A 44 -8.62 -15.21 0.75
N TYR A 45 -8.73 -16.26 -0.06
CA TYR A 45 -9.63 -16.36 -1.20
C TYR A 45 -10.21 -17.79 -1.34
N PRO A 46 -11.20 -18.16 -0.50
CA PRO A 46 -11.84 -19.47 -0.52
C PRO A 46 -12.45 -19.85 -1.87
N LYS A 47 -12.50 -21.15 -2.18
CA LYS A 47 -13.02 -21.69 -3.45
C LYS A 47 -14.44 -21.24 -3.81
N TYR A 48 -15.31 -20.99 -2.82
CA TYR A 48 -16.68 -20.54 -3.12
C TYR A 48 -16.71 -19.18 -3.83
N LEU A 49 -15.66 -18.34 -3.66
CA LEU A 49 -15.58 -17.05 -4.33
C LEU A 49 -15.41 -17.17 -5.85
N ASP A 50 -14.91 -18.31 -6.37
CA ASP A 50 -14.77 -18.53 -7.82
C ASP A 50 -16.13 -18.50 -8.54
N SER A 51 -17.20 -18.83 -7.82
CA SER A 51 -18.59 -18.76 -8.34
C SER A 51 -19.18 -17.35 -8.33
N ILE A 52 -18.54 -16.41 -7.62
CA ILE A 52 -19.03 -15.03 -7.41
C ILE A 52 -18.17 -14.03 -8.18
N VAL A 53 -16.86 -14.24 -8.18
CA VAL A 53 -15.86 -13.33 -8.73
C VAL A 53 -15.07 -14.10 -9.80
N PRO A 54 -15.23 -13.74 -11.09
CA PRO A 54 -14.42 -14.31 -12.16
C PRO A 54 -12.91 -14.15 -11.92
N GLU A 55 -12.13 -15.14 -12.36
CA GLU A 55 -10.69 -15.19 -12.14
C GLU A 55 -9.94 -13.95 -12.66
N TRP A 56 -10.34 -13.41 -13.80
CA TRP A 56 -9.73 -12.20 -14.35
C TRP A 56 -9.97 -10.97 -13.46
N ILE A 57 -11.10 -10.90 -12.73
CA ILE A 57 -11.35 -9.84 -11.74
C ILE A 57 -10.41 -10.03 -10.55
N ASN A 58 -10.18 -11.26 -10.10
CA ASN A 58 -9.22 -11.54 -9.03
C ASN A 58 -7.80 -11.05 -9.41
N HIS A 59 -7.35 -11.31 -10.64
CA HIS A 59 -6.09 -10.75 -11.16
C HIS A 59 -6.14 -9.21 -11.29
N GLY A 60 -7.27 -8.64 -11.70
CA GLY A 60 -7.46 -7.19 -11.73
C GLY A 60 -7.26 -6.56 -10.35
N MET A 61 -7.82 -7.17 -9.31
CA MET A 61 -7.74 -6.67 -7.93
C MET A 61 -6.37 -6.89 -7.29
N HIS A 62 -5.68 -7.99 -7.59
CA HIS A 62 -4.49 -8.41 -6.85
C HIS A 62 -3.19 -8.46 -7.65
N THR A 63 -3.23 -8.43 -8.99
CA THR A 63 -2.04 -8.39 -9.86
C THR A 63 -1.91 -7.04 -10.56
N LEU A 64 -2.98 -6.59 -11.22
CA LEU A 64 -2.93 -5.41 -12.07
C LEU A 64 -2.63 -4.13 -11.27
N VAL A 65 -3.12 -4.02 -10.04
CA VAL A 65 -2.82 -2.89 -9.15
C VAL A 65 -1.32 -2.68 -8.94
N PHE A 66 -0.54 -3.76 -8.87
CA PHE A 66 0.91 -3.68 -8.73
C PHE A 66 1.59 -3.34 -10.06
N LEU A 67 1.15 -3.93 -11.17
CA LEU A 67 1.70 -3.58 -12.49
C LEU A 67 1.48 -2.10 -12.81
N LEU A 68 0.29 -1.56 -12.52
CA LEU A 68 -0.02 -0.15 -12.74
C LEU A 68 0.87 0.76 -11.88
N VAL A 69 1.11 0.40 -10.62
CA VAL A 69 1.96 1.22 -9.74
C VAL A 69 3.44 1.19 -10.15
N LEU A 70 3.91 0.07 -10.72
CA LEU A 70 5.24 -0.01 -11.31
C LEU A 70 5.34 0.88 -12.55
N VAL A 71 4.36 0.80 -13.46
CA VAL A 71 4.32 1.66 -14.65
C VAL A 71 4.32 3.14 -14.25
N GLU A 72 3.49 3.53 -13.29
CA GLU A 72 3.46 4.91 -12.81
C GLU A 72 4.82 5.33 -12.23
N MET A 73 5.48 4.49 -11.43
CA MET A 73 6.81 4.76 -10.89
C MET A 73 7.89 4.99 -11.97
N PHE A 74 7.82 4.24 -13.09
CA PHE A 74 8.78 4.34 -14.19
C PHE A 74 8.50 5.50 -15.16
N VAL A 75 7.24 5.92 -15.27
CA VAL A 75 6.82 6.94 -16.24
C VAL A 75 6.69 8.32 -15.59
N ILE A 76 6.40 8.38 -14.30
CA ILE A 76 6.09 9.62 -13.58
C ILE A 76 7.07 9.83 -12.43
N PRO A 77 7.87 10.92 -12.43
CA PRO A 77 8.68 11.26 -11.27
C PRO A 77 7.79 11.76 -10.13
N HIS A 78 7.96 11.18 -8.94
CA HIS A 78 7.24 11.59 -7.73
C HIS A 78 8.16 12.25 -6.71
N LYS A 79 7.70 13.36 -6.11
CA LYS A 79 8.40 14.00 -5.00
C LYS A 79 7.96 13.43 -3.66
N TYR A 80 8.81 12.60 -3.06
CA TYR A 80 8.53 12.04 -1.74
C TYR A 80 8.58 13.15 -0.67
N PRO A 81 7.47 13.38 0.06
CA PRO A 81 7.46 14.35 1.15
C PRO A 81 8.24 13.83 2.37
N ALA A 82 8.24 14.59 3.46
CA ALA A 82 8.87 14.18 4.71
C ALA A 82 8.37 12.80 5.16
N VAL A 83 9.30 11.91 5.51
CA VAL A 83 9.00 10.51 5.87
C VAL A 83 7.93 10.41 6.94
N GLY A 84 8.04 11.20 8.01
CA GLY A 84 7.06 11.21 9.08
C GLY A 84 5.64 11.49 8.57
N LYS A 85 5.47 12.47 7.68
CA LYS A 85 4.16 12.81 7.10
C LYS A 85 3.57 11.65 6.31
N SER A 86 4.36 11.03 5.44
CA SER A 86 3.91 9.89 4.62
C SER A 86 3.55 8.68 5.49
N LEU A 87 4.38 8.38 6.49
CA LEU A 87 4.15 7.28 7.41
C LEU A 87 2.95 7.51 8.32
N THR A 88 2.69 8.75 8.74
CA THR A 88 1.46 9.08 9.48
C THR A 88 0.22 8.81 8.63
N ILE A 89 0.23 9.21 7.35
CA ILE A 89 -0.89 8.94 6.43
C ILE A 89 -1.08 7.44 6.21
N LEU A 90 0.01 6.72 5.94
CA LEU A 90 -0.01 5.27 5.77
C LEU A 90 -0.51 4.55 7.03
N GLY A 91 -0.03 4.95 8.20
CA GLY A 91 -0.43 4.41 9.48
C GLY A 91 -1.91 4.68 9.81
N MET A 92 -2.41 5.88 9.53
CA MET A 92 -3.84 6.19 9.67
C MET A 92 -4.71 5.35 8.74
N ALA A 93 -4.28 5.16 7.49
CA ALA A 93 -5.01 4.32 6.54
C ALA A 93 -5.02 2.85 6.98
N ALA A 94 -3.88 2.32 7.43
CA ALA A 94 -3.76 0.97 7.96
C ALA A 94 -4.62 0.78 9.22
N LEU A 95 -4.61 1.73 10.14
CA LEU A 95 -5.44 1.72 11.34
C LEU A 95 -6.94 1.75 10.98
N ALA A 96 -7.35 2.62 10.07
CA ALA A 96 -8.73 2.68 9.61
C ALA A 96 -9.19 1.35 9.01
N TYR A 97 -8.34 0.69 8.22
CA TYR A 97 -8.63 -0.62 7.65
C TYR A 97 -8.72 -1.72 8.70
N LEU A 98 -7.81 -1.74 9.67
CA LEU A 98 -7.86 -2.69 10.79
C LEU A 98 -9.14 -2.52 11.62
N LEU A 99 -9.50 -1.27 11.95
CA LEU A 99 -10.75 -0.98 12.64
C LEU A 99 -11.96 -1.45 11.84
N TRP A 100 -11.95 -1.29 10.51
CA TRP A 100 -13.01 -1.80 9.65
C TRP A 100 -13.11 -3.34 9.67
N ILE A 101 -11.99 -4.07 9.68
CA ILE A 101 -11.98 -5.53 9.82
C ILE A 101 -12.64 -5.95 11.14
N PHE A 102 -12.24 -5.32 12.26
CA PHE A 102 -12.80 -5.64 13.58
C PHE A 102 -14.28 -5.26 13.67
N TYR A 103 -14.67 -4.12 13.10
CA TYR A 103 -16.07 -3.71 13.00
C TYR A 103 -16.91 -4.73 12.22
N PHE A 104 -16.41 -5.19 11.06
CA PHE A 104 -17.08 -6.20 10.25
C PHE A 104 -17.27 -7.50 11.02
N PHE A 105 -16.25 -7.96 11.74
CA PHE A 105 -16.34 -9.14 12.60
C PHE A 105 -17.38 -8.94 13.71
N ALA A 106 -17.34 -7.81 14.41
CA ALA A 106 -18.29 -7.50 15.49
C ALA A 106 -19.75 -7.46 15.00
N LYS A 107 -19.98 -7.09 13.74
CA LYS A 107 -21.32 -7.03 13.14
C LYS A 107 -21.82 -8.35 12.58
N THR A 108 -20.93 -9.17 12.01
CA THR A 108 -21.33 -10.36 11.25
C THR A 108 -21.00 -11.68 11.96
N GLY A 109 -20.15 -11.65 12.99
CA GLY A 109 -19.55 -12.83 13.60
C GLY A 109 -18.58 -13.58 12.67
N LYS A 110 -18.28 -13.03 11.48
CA LYS A 110 -17.42 -13.64 10.47
C LYS A 110 -16.21 -12.76 10.21
N TRP A 111 -15.04 -13.38 10.14
CA TRP A 111 -13.82 -12.67 9.76
C TRP A 111 -13.84 -12.32 8.28
N LEU A 112 -13.40 -11.11 7.94
CA LEU A 112 -13.28 -10.65 6.57
C LEU A 112 -12.33 -11.56 5.76
N TYR A 113 -11.22 -11.96 6.39
CA TYR A 113 -10.28 -12.94 5.84
C TYR A 113 -10.27 -14.19 6.72
N PRO A 114 -10.43 -15.40 6.14
CA PRO A 114 -10.44 -16.65 6.90
C PRO A 114 -9.21 -16.88 7.79
N ILE A 115 -8.03 -16.37 7.40
CA ILE A 115 -6.79 -16.49 8.18
C ILE A 115 -6.97 -16.08 9.65
N PHE A 116 -7.78 -15.05 9.92
CA PHE A 116 -8.00 -14.56 11.30
C PHE A 116 -8.73 -15.56 12.19
N LYS A 117 -9.44 -16.55 11.64
CA LYS A 117 -10.04 -17.65 12.42
C LYS A 117 -9.00 -18.52 13.11
N PHE A 118 -7.81 -18.61 12.52
CA PHE A 118 -6.74 -19.51 12.97
C PHE A 118 -5.73 -18.80 13.87
N LEU A 119 -5.84 -17.49 14.03
CA LEU A 119 -4.92 -16.70 14.84
C LEU A 119 -5.49 -16.51 16.24
N SER A 120 -4.65 -16.75 17.25
CA SER A 120 -4.92 -16.30 18.62
C SER A 120 -4.84 -14.76 18.70
N PRO A 121 -5.31 -14.12 19.78
CA PRO A 121 -5.14 -12.67 19.96
C PRO A 121 -3.68 -12.22 19.85
N VAL A 122 -2.75 -13.01 20.40
CA VAL A 122 -1.30 -12.76 20.25
C VAL A 122 -0.86 -12.92 18.79
N GLY A 123 -1.37 -13.94 18.09
CA GLY A 123 -1.12 -14.14 16.66
C GLY A 123 -1.63 -12.97 15.80
N MET A 124 -2.78 -12.38 16.14
CA MET A 124 -3.29 -11.19 15.46
C MET A 124 -2.41 -9.96 15.68
N ILE A 125 -1.92 -9.75 16.91
CA ILE A 125 -0.99 -8.66 17.22
C ILE A 125 0.33 -8.86 16.45
N ALA A 126 0.86 -10.09 16.44
CA ALA A 126 2.06 -10.41 15.67
C ALA A 126 1.86 -10.18 14.17
N PHE A 127 0.74 -10.64 13.61
CA PHE A 127 0.38 -10.42 12.20
C PHE A 127 0.29 -8.92 11.87
N ALA A 128 -0.37 -8.13 12.71
CA ALA A 128 -0.45 -6.68 12.54
C ALA A 128 0.94 -6.02 12.61
N GLY A 129 1.79 -6.44 13.56
CA GLY A 129 3.17 -5.96 13.68
C GLY A 129 4.00 -6.24 12.42
N ILE A 130 3.92 -7.47 11.89
CA ILE A 130 4.58 -7.86 10.65
C ILE A 130 4.07 -7.01 9.47
N ALA A 131 2.76 -6.79 9.37
CA ALA A 131 2.17 -5.95 8.33
C ALA A 131 2.68 -4.51 8.40
N VAL A 132 2.77 -3.92 9.59
CA VAL A 132 3.31 -2.57 9.81
C VAL A 132 4.76 -2.46 9.36
N VAL A 133 5.61 -3.41 9.77
CA VAL A 133 7.03 -3.44 9.37
C VAL A 133 7.16 -3.59 7.86
N THR A 134 6.34 -4.44 7.25
CA THR A 134 6.34 -4.69 5.80
C THR A 134 5.89 -3.45 5.02
N LEU A 135 4.84 -2.75 5.47
CA LEU A 135 4.38 -1.49 4.86
C LEU A 135 5.44 -0.39 4.97
N PHE A 136 6.12 -0.28 6.12
CA PHE A 136 7.27 0.62 6.28
C PHE A 136 8.39 0.28 5.29
N PHE A 137 8.72 -1.01 5.17
CA PHE A 137 9.72 -1.48 4.22
C PHE A 137 9.34 -1.11 2.77
N TYR A 138 8.10 -1.37 2.33
CA TYR A 138 7.67 -1.01 0.98
C TYR A 138 7.62 0.49 0.73
N TYR A 139 7.28 1.30 1.73
CA TYR A 139 7.40 2.75 1.64
C TYR A 139 8.85 3.17 1.37
N MET A 140 9.79 2.64 2.14
CA MET A 140 11.22 2.93 1.99
C MET A 140 11.76 2.42 0.65
N LEU A 141 11.32 1.24 0.21
CA LEU A 141 11.65 0.68 -1.09
C LEU A 141 11.17 1.60 -2.22
N GLY A 142 9.93 2.06 -2.20
CA GLY A 142 9.42 2.98 -3.22
C GLY A 142 10.21 4.28 -3.28
N ARG A 143 10.54 4.84 -2.11
CA ARG A 143 11.39 6.04 -2.03
C ARG A 143 12.78 5.80 -2.63
N PHE A 144 13.36 4.65 -2.36
CA PHE A 144 14.66 4.24 -2.89
C PHE A 144 14.62 4.03 -4.40
N LEU A 145 13.65 3.26 -4.91
CA LEU A 145 13.47 3.01 -6.34
C LEU A 145 13.24 4.32 -7.10
N ASN A 146 12.34 5.19 -6.63
CA ASN A 146 12.10 6.49 -7.25
C ASN A 146 13.37 7.35 -7.32
N ARG A 147 14.21 7.30 -6.28
CA ARG A 147 15.53 7.97 -6.27
C ARG A 147 16.48 7.38 -7.30
N MET A 148 16.51 6.06 -7.46
CA MET A 148 17.39 5.40 -8.44
C MET A 148 16.97 5.72 -9.88
N ILE A 149 15.67 5.75 -10.16
CA ILE A 149 15.14 6.01 -11.50
C ILE A 149 15.31 7.49 -11.89
N TRP A 150 15.01 8.42 -10.99
CA TRP A 150 14.89 9.84 -11.31
C TRP A 150 15.96 10.75 -10.69
N GLY A 151 16.85 10.21 -9.86
CA GLY A 151 17.91 10.94 -9.17
C GLY A 151 17.45 11.82 -8.01
N ASP A 152 18.40 12.51 -7.37
CA ASP A 152 18.16 13.32 -6.16
C ASP A 152 17.27 14.56 -6.40
N ALA A 153 17.16 15.02 -7.65
CA ALA A 153 16.30 16.15 -8.02
C ALA A 153 14.81 15.87 -7.75
N ALA A 154 14.39 14.60 -7.83
CA ALA A 154 13.02 14.18 -7.53
C ALA A 154 12.72 14.20 -6.02
N LEU A 155 13.72 14.04 -5.15
CA LEU A 155 13.50 14.03 -3.69
C LEU A 155 13.38 15.43 -3.06
N GLY A 156 13.49 16.51 -3.86
CA GLY A 156 13.48 17.88 -3.34
C GLY A 156 14.65 18.21 -2.40
N VAL A 157 15.69 17.34 -2.36
CA VAL A 157 16.90 17.57 -1.58
C VAL A 157 17.73 18.61 -2.34
N HIS A 158 17.51 19.89 -2.03
CA HIS A 158 18.48 20.91 -2.34
C HIS A 158 19.77 20.54 -1.61
N LYS A 159 20.80 20.07 -2.33
CA LYS A 159 22.18 20.13 -1.83
C LYS A 159 22.41 21.58 -1.44
N LYS A 160 22.51 21.88 -0.14
CA LYS A 160 23.17 23.10 0.32
C LYS A 160 24.56 23.04 -0.32
N LYS A 161 24.84 23.91 -1.30
CA LYS A 161 26.20 24.13 -1.75
C LYS A 161 26.99 24.52 -0.50
N CYS A 162 27.91 23.66 -0.04
CA CYS A 162 28.99 24.14 0.79
C CYS A 162 29.70 25.22 -0.03
N LYS A 163 29.66 26.45 0.47
CA LYS A 163 30.61 27.48 0.11
C LYS A 163 31.91 27.19 0.85
#